data_AF-A0A3D0ZGT3-F1
#
_entry.id   AF-A0A3D0ZGT3-F1
#
_cell.length_a   1.000
_cell.length_b   1.000
_cell.length_c   1.000
_cell.angle_alpha   90.00
_cell.angle_beta   90.00
_cell.angle_gamma   90.00
#
_symmetry.space_group_name_H-M   'P 1'
#
loop_
_entity.id
_entity.type
_entity.pdbx_description
1 polymer ?
#
loop_
_entity_poly.entity_id
_entity_poly.type
_entity_poly.pdbx_seq_one_letter_code
_entity_poly.pdbx_strand_id
1 'polypeptide(L)'
;EPEAVEILAKKKNIRLLALPEGYDRYPAEMRQVSGGVLVQMSDKVDADGDNPANWTLAAGEAADEKTLADLAFAWTACRAAKSNAILLAAHGAAVGIGMGQVNRLDSCKLAVERANTLGVSVESDVDGAGGAAGPSTTQASVAPERARGAVAASDAFFPFADGLQILIDAGVRAVVQPGGSVRDEEVVAAANAAGITMYFTGARHFFH
;
A
#
# COMPACT_ATOMS: atom_id res chain seq x y z
N GLU A 1 -5.18 -1.08 -28.60
CA GLU A 1 -4.10 -1.35 -29.56
C GLU A 1 -4.17 -2.81 -30.02
N PRO A 2 -4.48 -3.09 -31.30
CA PRO A 2 -4.62 -4.46 -31.81
C PRO A 2 -3.37 -5.33 -31.61
N GLU A 3 -2.18 -4.73 -31.78
CA GLU A 3 -0.88 -5.41 -31.63
C GLU A 3 -0.64 -5.97 -30.22
N ALA A 4 -1.11 -5.27 -29.18
CA ALA A 4 -1.00 -5.75 -27.80
C ALA A 4 -1.77 -7.06 -27.57
N VAL A 5 -2.94 -7.20 -28.21
CA VAL A 5 -3.76 -8.43 -28.10
C VAL A 5 -3.03 -9.60 -28.75
N GLU A 6 -2.42 -9.39 -29.91
CA GLU A 6 -1.65 -10.43 -30.61
C GLU A 6 -0.45 -10.92 -29.77
N ILE A 7 0.26 -10.01 -29.12
CA ILE A 7 1.40 -10.35 -28.26
C ILE A 7 0.93 -11.13 -27.03
N LEU A 8 -0.09 -10.63 -26.34
CA LEU A 8 -0.57 -11.23 -25.09
C LEU A 8 -1.21 -12.60 -25.33
N ALA A 9 -1.97 -12.77 -26.42
CA ALA A 9 -2.64 -14.03 -26.77
C ALA A 9 -1.68 -15.21 -27.02
N LYS A 10 -0.36 -14.96 -27.20
CA LYS A 10 0.65 -16.01 -27.27
C LYS A 10 0.75 -16.84 -25.99
N LYS A 11 0.36 -16.30 -24.82
CA LYS A 11 0.34 -17.04 -23.56
C LYS A 11 -0.94 -17.86 -23.43
N LYS A 12 -0.84 -19.19 -23.59
CA LYS A 12 -1.98 -20.14 -23.64
C LYS A 12 -3.04 -19.95 -22.54
N ASN A 13 -2.64 -19.56 -21.33
CA ASN A 13 -3.53 -19.49 -20.17
C ASN A 13 -3.88 -18.04 -19.75
N ILE A 14 -3.45 -17.01 -20.49
CA ILE A 14 -3.77 -15.63 -20.13
C ILE A 14 -5.24 -15.33 -20.41
N ARG A 15 -5.90 -14.61 -19.50
CA ARG A 15 -7.27 -14.12 -19.68
C ARG A 15 -7.22 -12.63 -19.95
N LEU A 16 -7.69 -12.22 -21.12
CA LEU A 16 -7.78 -10.81 -21.51
C LEU A 16 -9.22 -10.35 -21.31
N LEU A 17 -9.40 -9.30 -20.52
CA LEU A 17 -10.69 -8.66 -20.28
C LEU A 17 -10.59 -7.20 -20.72
N ALA A 18 -11.55 -6.75 -21.52
CA ALA A 18 -11.73 -5.34 -21.84
C ALA A 18 -12.92 -4.81 -21.05
N LEU A 19 -12.69 -3.77 -20.25
CA LEU A 19 -13.77 -3.04 -19.58
C LEU A 19 -14.43 -2.09 -20.59
N PRO A 20 -15.74 -1.84 -20.48
CA PRO A 20 -16.41 -0.84 -21.32
C PRO A 20 -15.85 0.56 -21.04
N GLU A 21 -15.99 1.45 -22.03
CA GLU A 21 -15.64 2.85 -21.85
C GLU A 21 -16.44 3.47 -20.70
N GLY A 22 -15.78 4.29 -19.88
CA GLY A 22 -16.41 4.91 -18.71
C GLY A 22 -16.80 3.92 -17.61
N TYR A 23 -16.23 2.71 -17.58
CA TYR A 23 -16.46 1.76 -16.50
C TYR A 23 -16.14 2.39 -15.14
N ASP A 24 -17.12 2.34 -14.24
CA ASP A 24 -16.98 2.75 -12.85
C ASP A 24 -17.55 1.66 -11.94
N ARG A 25 -17.13 1.67 -10.68
CA ARG A 25 -17.68 0.80 -9.65
C ARG A 25 -19.14 1.13 -9.41
N TYR A 26 -19.96 0.08 -9.32
CA TYR A 26 -21.35 0.23 -8.92
C TYR A 26 -21.42 0.95 -7.56
N PRO A 27 -22.34 1.91 -7.32
CA PRO A 27 -22.36 2.70 -6.09
C PRO A 27 -22.64 1.90 -4.81
N ALA A 28 -23.21 0.70 -4.93
CA ALA A 28 -23.48 -0.19 -3.82
C ALA A 28 -22.70 -1.51 -3.93
N GLU A 29 -22.16 -1.97 -2.83
CA GLU A 29 -21.54 -3.30 -2.71
C GLU A 29 -22.48 -4.22 -1.92
N MET A 30 -22.70 -5.42 -2.45
CA MET A 30 -23.49 -6.46 -1.81
C MET A 30 -22.59 -7.63 -1.43
N ARG A 31 -22.64 -8.09 -0.18
CA ARG A 31 -21.92 -9.26 0.30
C ARG A 31 -22.88 -10.24 0.95
N GLN A 32 -22.95 -11.45 0.39
CA GLN A 32 -23.74 -12.53 0.98
C GLN A 32 -23.13 -12.95 2.33
N VAL A 33 -24.00 -13.18 3.32
CA VAL A 33 -23.65 -13.79 4.60
C VAL A 33 -24.64 -14.92 4.91
N SER A 34 -24.30 -15.81 5.83
CA SER A 34 -25.22 -16.85 6.28
C SER A 34 -26.52 -16.20 6.79
N GLY A 35 -27.64 -16.49 6.12
CA GLY A 35 -28.95 -15.94 6.49
C GLY A 35 -29.33 -14.61 5.84
N GLY A 36 -28.51 -14.03 4.95
CA GLY A 36 -28.90 -12.79 4.27
C GLY A 36 -27.82 -12.13 3.40
N VAL A 37 -27.93 -10.81 3.25
CA VAL A 37 -27.01 -9.97 2.48
C VAL A 37 -26.71 -8.68 3.24
N LEU A 38 -25.45 -8.26 3.22
CA LEU A 38 -25.03 -6.92 3.64
C LEU A 38 -24.97 -6.03 2.40
N VAL A 39 -25.48 -4.81 2.50
CA VAL A 39 -25.43 -3.80 1.45
C VAL A 39 -24.80 -2.53 2.01
N GLN A 40 -23.79 -2.00 1.34
CA GLN A 40 -23.09 -0.78 1.73
C GLN A 40 -22.81 0.10 0.51
N MET A 41 -22.50 1.38 0.74
CA MET A 41 -21.94 2.23 -0.32
C MET A 41 -20.53 1.75 -0.65
N SER A 42 -20.20 1.73 -1.93
CA SER A 42 -18.87 1.36 -2.40
C SER A 42 -17.87 2.43 -2.00
N ASP A 43 -16.77 2.01 -1.39
CA ASP A 43 -15.64 2.90 -1.13
C ASP A 43 -14.98 3.28 -2.45
N LYS A 44 -15.06 4.55 -2.84
CA LYS A 44 -14.49 5.11 -4.07
C LYS A 44 -13.21 5.91 -3.83
N VAL A 45 -12.75 6.03 -2.59
CA VAL A 45 -11.62 6.89 -2.20
C VAL A 45 -11.86 8.35 -2.62
N ASP A 46 -13.04 8.85 -2.28
CA ASP A 46 -13.55 10.19 -2.59
C ASP A 46 -14.00 10.99 -1.36
N ALA A 47 -13.58 10.57 -0.16
CA ALA A 47 -13.81 11.33 1.06
C ALA A 47 -12.91 12.59 1.11
N ASP A 48 -13.26 13.56 1.96
CA ASP A 48 -12.47 14.80 2.12
C ASP A 48 -11.01 14.50 2.53
N GLY A 49 -10.83 13.50 3.38
CA GLY A 49 -9.52 12.99 3.81
C GLY A 49 -8.73 12.25 2.73
N ASP A 50 -9.28 11.98 1.56
CA ASP A 50 -8.56 11.29 0.47
C ASP A 50 -7.75 12.24 -0.40
N ASN A 51 -8.04 13.54 -0.31
CA ASN A 51 -7.26 14.57 -0.96
C ASN A 51 -6.06 14.98 -0.09
N PRO A 52 -4.80 14.83 -0.57
CA PRO A 52 -3.62 15.22 0.18
C PRO A 52 -3.59 16.70 0.59
N ALA A 53 -4.32 17.57 -0.12
CA ALA A 53 -4.45 18.99 0.24
C ALA A 53 -5.18 19.21 1.58
N ASN A 54 -5.98 18.23 2.02
CA ASN A 54 -6.77 18.28 3.25
C ASN A 54 -6.10 17.54 4.42
N TRP A 55 -4.93 16.94 4.20
CA TRP A 55 -4.24 16.20 5.25
C TRP A 55 -3.64 17.12 6.31
N THR A 56 -3.70 16.67 7.56
CA THR A 56 -3.08 17.37 8.68
C THR A 56 -1.66 16.84 8.88
N LEU A 57 -0.66 17.71 8.81
CA LEU A 57 0.72 17.38 9.19
C LEU A 57 0.78 17.19 10.71
N ALA A 58 0.94 15.94 11.15
CA ALA A 58 0.94 15.56 12.56
C ALA A 58 2.35 15.52 13.19
N ALA A 59 3.38 15.19 12.40
CA ALA A 59 4.77 15.11 12.87
C ALA A 59 5.77 15.42 11.75
N GLY A 60 6.95 15.89 12.14
CA GLY A 60 8.08 16.17 11.24
C GLY A 60 7.88 17.38 10.34
N GLU A 61 8.75 17.49 9.33
CA GLU A 61 8.64 18.52 8.30
C GLU A 61 7.65 18.11 7.21
N ALA A 62 7.06 19.09 6.53
CA ALA A 62 6.16 18.83 5.42
C ALA A 62 6.87 18.06 4.30
N ALA A 63 6.20 17.06 3.74
CA ALA A 63 6.73 16.28 2.63
C ALA A 63 6.96 17.15 1.38
N ASP A 64 8.05 16.90 0.66
CA ASP A 64 8.23 17.45 -0.68
C ASP A 64 7.21 16.87 -1.67
N GLU A 65 7.08 17.50 -2.84
CA GLU A 65 6.07 17.13 -3.84
C GLU A 65 6.14 15.65 -4.25
N LYS A 66 7.36 15.09 -4.39
CA LYS A 66 7.56 13.69 -4.78
C LYS A 66 7.15 12.73 -3.66
N THR A 67 7.48 13.06 -2.43
CA THR A 67 7.10 12.27 -1.24
C THR A 67 5.60 12.33 -1.01
N LEU A 68 4.98 13.49 -1.20
CA LEU A 68 3.53 13.64 -1.09
C LEU A 68 2.81 12.85 -2.20
N ALA A 69 3.34 12.84 -3.43
CA ALA A 69 2.81 12.02 -4.51
C ALA A 69 2.93 10.51 -4.22
N ASP A 70 4.06 10.06 -3.67
CA ASP A 70 4.23 8.66 -3.24
C ASP A 70 3.27 8.31 -2.09
N LEU A 71 3.03 9.21 -1.13
CA LEU A 71 2.07 9.02 -0.05
C LEU A 71 0.64 8.93 -0.57
N ALA A 72 0.26 9.80 -1.50
CA ALA A 72 -1.06 9.79 -2.15
C ALA A 72 -1.28 8.49 -2.92
N PHE A 73 -0.29 8.06 -3.70
CA PHE A 73 -0.30 6.75 -4.36
C PHE A 73 -0.47 5.62 -3.33
N ALA A 74 0.30 5.65 -2.24
CA ALA A 74 0.25 4.62 -1.23
C ALA A 74 -1.12 4.56 -0.53
N TRP A 75 -1.69 5.72 -0.20
CA TRP A 75 -3.00 5.87 0.41
C TRP A 75 -4.10 5.24 -0.46
N THR A 76 -4.19 5.67 -1.72
CA THR A 76 -5.18 5.14 -2.67
C THR A 76 -5.00 3.65 -2.91
N ALA A 77 -3.76 3.17 -3.04
CA ALA A 77 -3.47 1.76 -3.28
C ALA A 77 -3.80 0.87 -2.06
N CYS A 78 -3.59 1.38 -0.84
CA CYS A 78 -3.82 0.65 0.41
C CYS A 78 -5.28 0.19 0.54
N ARG A 79 -6.24 0.99 0.05
CA ARG A 79 -7.68 0.67 0.05
C ARG A 79 -8.03 -0.66 -0.64
N ALA A 80 -7.22 -1.13 -1.59
CA ALA A 80 -7.44 -2.40 -2.28
C ALA A 80 -6.90 -3.62 -1.52
N ALA A 81 -6.04 -3.41 -0.52
CA ALA A 81 -5.46 -4.48 0.28
C ALA A 81 -6.43 -4.92 1.39
N LYS A 82 -6.47 -6.22 1.68
CA LYS A 82 -7.30 -6.74 2.77
C LYS A 82 -6.78 -6.23 4.11
N SER A 83 -7.67 -5.78 4.97
CA SER A 83 -7.34 -5.25 6.30
C SER A 83 -6.92 -6.36 7.27
N ASN A 84 -6.08 -6.07 8.26
CA ASN A 84 -5.34 -4.81 8.43
C ASN A 84 -4.24 -4.69 7.36
N ALA A 85 -4.07 -3.49 6.79
CA ALA A 85 -3.18 -3.26 5.67
C ALA A 85 -2.15 -2.14 5.92
N ILE A 86 -0.90 -2.43 5.54
CA ILE A 86 0.21 -1.50 5.44
C ILE A 86 0.80 -1.61 4.04
N LEU A 87 0.92 -0.49 3.34
CA LEU A 87 1.51 -0.44 2.01
C LEU A 87 2.71 0.49 2.02
N LEU A 88 3.85 -0.02 1.55
CA LEU A 88 5.08 0.73 1.31
C LEU A 88 5.17 1.09 -0.17
N ALA A 89 5.49 2.35 -0.48
CA ALA A 89 5.67 2.82 -1.84
C ALA A 89 6.94 3.66 -1.99
N ALA A 90 7.50 3.63 -3.19
CA ALA A 90 8.58 4.50 -3.62
C ALA A 90 8.50 4.72 -5.13
N HIS A 91 8.70 5.95 -5.58
CA HIS A 91 8.74 6.29 -7.01
C HIS A 91 7.48 5.88 -7.79
N GLY A 92 6.30 6.09 -7.21
CA GLY A 92 5.01 5.77 -7.79
C GLY A 92 4.70 4.27 -7.88
N ALA A 93 5.45 3.42 -7.18
CA ALA A 93 5.27 1.98 -7.19
C ALA A 93 5.19 1.40 -5.77
N ALA A 94 4.33 0.40 -5.60
CA ALA A 94 4.29 -0.38 -4.36
C ALA A 94 5.54 -1.25 -4.26
N VAL A 95 6.29 -1.12 -3.17
CA VAL A 95 7.51 -1.91 -2.92
C VAL A 95 7.27 -3.05 -1.95
N GLY A 96 6.33 -2.90 -1.00
CA GLY A 96 5.93 -3.93 -0.06
C GLY A 96 4.49 -3.75 0.42
N ILE A 97 3.78 -4.86 0.64
CA ILE A 97 2.38 -4.85 1.10
C ILE A 97 2.23 -5.91 2.19
N GLY A 98 1.81 -5.50 3.38
CA GLY A 98 1.41 -6.37 4.47
C GLY A 98 -0.11 -6.31 4.64
N MET A 99 -0.80 -7.37 4.26
CA MET A 99 -2.26 -7.40 4.15
C MET A 99 -2.87 -8.61 4.86
N GLY A 100 -4.13 -8.49 5.29
CA GLY A 100 -4.94 -9.57 5.84
C GLY A 100 -4.51 -10.04 7.22
N GLN A 101 -3.75 -9.23 7.95
CA GLN A 101 -3.24 -9.61 9.27
C GLN A 101 -4.25 -9.27 10.37
N VAL A 102 -4.25 -10.10 11.41
CA VAL A 102 -5.12 -9.94 12.59
C VAL A 102 -4.72 -8.75 13.46
N ASN A 103 -3.49 -8.25 13.33
CA ASN A 103 -2.99 -7.06 14.02
C ASN A 103 -2.10 -6.19 13.10
N ARG A 104 -1.99 -4.90 13.44
CA ARG A 104 -1.26 -3.91 12.62
C ARG A 104 0.25 -4.06 12.70
N LEU A 105 0.79 -4.48 13.84
CA LEU A 105 2.22 -4.74 14.04
C LEU A 105 2.75 -5.75 13.01
N ASP A 106 2.04 -6.87 12.83
CA ASP A 106 2.41 -7.90 11.87
C ASP A 106 2.18 -7.46 10.42
N SER A 107 1.21 -6.56 10.18
CA SER A 107 1.06 -5.90 8.88
C SER A 107 2.31 -5.08 8.53
N CYS A 108 2.87 -4.33 9.49
CA CYS A 108 4.12 -3.59 9.30
C CYS A 108 5.30 -4.53 9.02
N LYS A 109 5.48 -5.58 9.83
CA LYS A 109 6.56 -6.57 9.64
C LYS A 109 6.51 -7.17 8.24
N LEU A 110 5.32 -7.64 7.84
CA LEU A 110 5.13 -8.29 6.55
C LEU A 110 5.38 -7.31 5.39
N ALA A 111 4.93 -6.05 5.50
CA ALA A 111 5.19 -5.04 4.47
C ALA A 111 6.69 -4.78 4.29
N VAL A 112 7.43 -4.62 5.39
CA VAL A 112 8.89 -4.41 5.40
C VAL A 112 9.62 -5.64 4.86
N GLU A 113 9.27 -6.84 5.34
CA GLU A 113 9.84 -8.10 4.86
C GLU A 113 9.65 -8.26 3.35
N ARG A 114 8.44 -8.01 2.84
CA ARG A 114 8.16 -8.08 1.39
C ARG A 114 8.93 -7.03 0.60
N ALA A 115 9.04 -5.81 1.11
CA ALA A 115 9.84 -4.77 0.46
C ALA A 115 11.31 -5.21 0.31
N ASN A 116 11.86 -5.83 1.34
CA ASN A 116 13.28 -6.16 1.38
C ASN A 116 13.64 -7.53 0.80
N THR A 117 12.67 -8.41 0.54
CA THR A 117 12.92 -9.76 -0.01
C THR A 117 12.50 -9.91 -1.47
N LEU A 118 11.49 -9.17 -1.93
CA LEU A 118 11.08 -9.19 -3.34
C LEU A 118 12.09 -8.40 -4.18
N GLY A 119 12.48 -8.95 -5.33
CA GLY A 119 13.50 -8.38 -6.22
C GLY A 119 14.83 -9.14 -6.24
N VAL A 120 15.00 -10.15 -5.39
CA VAL A 120 16.08 -11.13 -5.54
C VAL A 120 15.75 -12.01 -6.75
N SER A 121 16.63 -12.03 -7.74
CA SER A 121 16.53 -12.94 -8.89
C SER A 121 16.66 -14.37 -8.40
N VAL A 122 15.58 -15.14 -8.50
CA VAL A 122 15.61 -16.60 -8.28
C VAL A 122 15.83 -17.24 -9.64
N GLU A 123 16.86 -18.08 -9.77
CA GLU A 123 16.99 -18.95 -10.94
C GLU A 123 15.74 -19.83 -11.03
N SER A 124 14.98 -19.69 -12.11
CA SER A 124 13.80 -20.51 -12.35
C SER A 124 13.90 -21.12 -13.74
N ASP A 125 14.05 -22.44 -13.81
CA ASP A 125 14.02 -23.23 -15.06
C ASP A 125 12.61 -23.35 -15.66
N VAL A 126 11.64 -22.62 -15.10
CA VAL A 126 10.25 -22.55 -15.57
C VAL A 126 10.04 -21.20 -16.23
N ASP A 127 9.63 -21.22 -17.50
CA ASP A 127 9.14 -20.05 -18.22
C ASP A 127 7.94 -19.45 -17.48
N GLY A 128 8.21 -18.45 -16.63
CA GLY A 128 7.22 -17.82 -15.78
C GLY A 128 6.15 -17.11 -16.61
N ALA A 129 4.99 -17.74 -16.79
CA ALA A 129 3.82 -17.11 -17.39
C ALA A 129 3.23 -16.06 -16.43
N GLY A 130 3.79 -14.84 -16.42
CA GLY A 130 3.14 -13.68 -15.77
C GLY A 130 4.04 -12.73 -14.98
N GLY A 131 5.34 -13.01 -14.80
CA GLY A 131 6.27 -12.03 -14.24
C GLY A 131 6.65 -10.99 -15.30
N ALA A 132 6.67 -9.70 -14.94
CA ALA A 132 7.42 -8.72 -15.72
C ALA A 132 8.88 -9.18 -15.74
N ALA A 133 9.43 -9.43 -16.92
CA ALA A 133 10.81 -9.84 -17.07
C ALA A 133 11.72 -8.71 -16.58
N GLY A 134 12.27 -8.85 -15.37
CA GLY A 134 13.40 -8.04 -14.94
C GLY A 134 14.64 -8.46 -15.73
N PRO A 135 15.59 -7.55 -16.00
CA PRO A 135 16.82 -7.89 -16.70
C PRO A 135 17.56 -9.00 -15.94
N SER A 136 17.98 -10.03 -16.67
CA SER A 136 18.80 -11.11 -16.14
C SER A 136 20.19 -10.57 -15.81
N THR A 137 20.46 -10.29 -14.54
CA THR A 137 21.82 -10.04 -14.06
C THR A 137 22.23 -11.13 -13.09
N THR A 138 23.27 -11.86 -13.49
CA THR A 138 24.00 -12.85 -12.70
C THR A 138 24.81 -12.16 -11.62
N GLN A 139 24.27 -12.07 -10.40
CA GLN A 139 25.04 -11.96 -9.16
C GLN A 139 24.07 -12.16 -7.98
N ALA A 140 24.48 -12.95 -6.98
CA ALA A 140 23.82 -13.01 -5.69
C ALA A 140 23.88 -11.63 -5.03
N SER A 141 22.90 -10.78 -5.36
CA SER A 141 22.79 -9.42 -4.82
C SER A 141 22.26 -9.51 -3.40
N VAL A 142 22.86 -8.73 -2.50
CA VAL A 142 22.28 -8.41 -1.19
C VAL A 142 20.85 -7.97 -1.45
N ALA A 143 19.88 -8.59 -0.77
CA ALA A 143 18.47 -8.30 -0.99
C ALA A 143 18.23 -6.79 -0.86
N PRO A 144 17.57 -6.16 -1.85
CA PRO A 144 17.50 -4.70 -1.89
C PRO A 144 16.69 -4.17 -0.71
N GLU A 145 17.23 -3.24 0.08
CA GLU A 145 16.54 -2.58 1.20
C GLU A 145 15.50 -1.56 0.69
N ARG A 146 14.52 -2.01 -0.11
CA ARG A 146 13.54 -1.10 -0.78
C ARG A 146 12.60 -0.41 0.21
N ALA A 147 12.53 -0.86 1.47
CA ALA A 147 11.83 -0.13 2.52
C ALA A 147 12.53 1.19 2.90
N ARG A 148 13.86 1.26 2.78
CA ARG A 148 14.64 2.43 3.19
C ARG A 148 14.36 3.59 2.24
N GLY A 149 13.95 4.71 2.80
CA GLY A 149 13.55 5.91 2.07
C GLY A 149 12.17 5.82 1.42
N ALA A 150 11.45 4.69 1.55
CA ALA A 150 10.07 4.56 1.10
C ALA A 150 9.12 5.35 1.99
N VAL A 151 7.88 5.52 1.54
CA VAL A 151 6.76 6.03 2.33
C VAL A 151 5.81 4.90 2.69
N ALA A 152 4.99 5.07 3.73
CA ALA A 152 3.98 4.11 4.13
C ALA A 152 2.57 4.70 4.21
N ALA A 153 1.57 3.91 3.84
CA ALA A 153 0.17 4.18 4.13
C ALA A 153 -0.43 3.07 5.01
N SER A 154 -1.28 3.47 5.95
CA SER A 154 -1.99 2.55 6.85
C SER A 154 -3.50 2.71 6.67
N ASP A 155 -4.21 1.62 6.39
CA ASP A 155 -5.66 1.64 6.12
C ASP A 155 -6.53 2.12 7.30
N ALA A 156 -5.99 2.03 8.51
CA ALA A 156 -6.55 2.60 9.73
C ALA A 156 -5.44 3.09 10.68
N PHE A 157 -5.83 3.67 11.82
CA PHE A 157 -4.87 4.27 12.75
C PHE A 157 -3.95 3.26 13.45
N PHE A 158 -2.78 3.71 13.87
CA PHE A 158 -1.89 2.97 14.77
C PHE A 158 -2.39 3.04 16.21
N PRO A 159 -2.77 1.92 16.85
CA PRO A 159 -3.26 1.94 18.23
C PRO A 159 -2.15 2.22 19.25
N PHE A 160 -0.90 1.87 18.91
CA PHE A 160 0.31 2.10 19.70
C PHE A 160 1.47 2.43 18.74
N ALA A 161 2.57 2.96 19.27
CA ALA A 161 3.75 3.35 18.49
C ALA A 161 4.57 2.14 17.96
N ASP A 162 4.31 0.93 18.44
CA ASP A 162 5.06 -0.28 18.07
C ASP A 162 4.99 -0.60 16.57
N GLY A 163 3.81 -0.49 15.96
CA GLY A 163 3.64 -0.65 14.52
C GLY A 163 4.42 0.38 13.72
N LEU A 164 4.40 1.64 14.16
CA LEU A 164 5.17 2.71 13.53
C LEU A 164 6.68 2.48 13.68
N GLN A 165 7.13 2.02 14.86
CA GLN A 165 8.53 1.78 15.15
C GLN A 165 9.15 0.79 14.16
N ILE A 166 8.40 -0.24 13.75
CA ILE A 166 8.86 -1.19 12.72
C ILE A 166 9.14 -0.49 11.38
N LEU A 167 8.31 0.47 11.01
CA LEU A 167 8.49 1.23 9.76
C LEU A 167 9.69 2.18 9.88
N ILE A 168 9.84 2.85 11.03
CA ILE A 168 10.99 3.71 11.35
C ILE A 168 12.29 2.91 11.27
N ASP A 169 12.35 1.75 11.93
CA ASP A 169 13.55 0.89 11.97
C ASP A 169 13.93 0.38 10.57
N ALA A 170 12.93 0.21 9.69
CA ALA A 170 13.13 -0.15 8.28
C ALA A 170 13.57 1.03 7.40
N GLY A 171 13.64 2.24 7.95
CA GLY A 171 14.06 3.46 7.24
C GLY A 171 12.95 4.14 6.43
N VAL A 172 11.68 3.89 6.72
CA VAL A 172 10.56 4.63 6.10
C VAL A 172 10.67 6.11 6.45
N ARG A 173 10.56 7.00 5.46
CA ARG A 173 10.77 8.44 5.65
C ARG A 173 9.50 9.24 5.96
N ALA A 174 8.34 8.72 5.57
CA ALA A 174 7.06 9.39 5.78
C ALA A 174 5.91 8.38 5.87
N VAL A 175 4.88 8.72 6.66
CA VAL A 175 3.71 7.86 6.90
C VAL A 175 2.41 8.66 6.79
N VAL A 176 1.39 8.06 6.18
CA VAL A 176 0.01 8.58 6.19
C VAL A 176 -0.94 7.55 6.84
N GLN A 177 -1.82 8.03 7.70
CA GLN A 177 -2.84 7.23 8.38
C GLN A 177 -4.09 8.08 8.69
N PRO A 178 -5.23 7.52 9.10
CA PRO A 178 -6.39 8.33 9.47
C PRO A 178 -6.18 9.21 10.69
N GLY A 179 -5.45 8.72 11.70
CA GLY A 179 -5.54 9.23 13.07
C GLY A 179 -6.85 8.81 13.77
N GLY A 180 -7.09 9.33 14.98
CA GLY A 180 -8.25 9.04 15.82
C GLY A 180 -7.99 8.03 16.94
N SER A 181 -6.74 7.68 17.22
CA SER A 181 -6.40 6.89 18.42
C SER A 181 -6.42 7.79 19.66
N VAL A 182 -6.87 7.25 20.79
CA VAL A 182 -6.68 7.91 22.10
C VAL A 182 -5.19 8.08 22.46
N ARG A 183 -4.30 7.38 21.75
CA ARG A 183 -2.84 7.42 21.91
C ARG A 183 -2.11 8.04 20.72
N ASP A 184 -2.79 8.83 19.88
CA ASP A 184 -2.14 9.48 18.74
C ASP A 184 -0.93 10.32 19.17
N GLU A 185 -0.96 10.95 20.35
CA GLU A 185 0.18 11.69 20.91
C GLU A 185 1.43 10.83 21.08
N GLU A 186 1.29 9.56 21.50
CA GLU A 186 2.41 8.62 21.64
C GLU A 186 3.01 8.27 20.27
N VAL A 187 2.16 8.06 19.28
CA VAL A 187 2.56 7.72 17.90
C VAL A 187 3.24 8.91 17.21
N VAL A 188 2.69 10.12 17.39
CA VAL A 188 3.26 11.38 16.90
C VAL A 188 4.59 11.69 17.58
N ALA A 189 4.72 11.45 18.88
CA ALA A 189 5.98 11.62 19.59
C ALA A 189 7.07 10.69 19.04
N ALA A 190 6.73 9.43 18.73
CA ALA A 190 7.66 8.49 18.11
C ALA A 190 8.10 8.93 16.70
N ALA A 191 7.16 9.44 15.88
CA ALA A 191 7.48 10.00 14.56
C ALA A 191 8.42 11.21 14.66
N ASN A 192 8.13 12.15 15.56
CA ASN A 192 8.99 13.32 15.79
C ASN A 192 10.37 12.93 16.32
N ALA A 193 10.45 11.97 17.24
CA ALA A 193 11.73 11.47 17.77
C ALA A 193 12.59 10.83 16.69
N ALA A 194 11.97 10.17 15.70
CA ALA A 194 12.64 9.59 14.55
C ALA A 194 12.89 10.58 13.40
N GLY A 195 12.33 11.80 13.47
CA GLY A 195 12.45 12.81 12.41
C GLY A 195 11.72 12.45 11.11
N ILE A 196 10.67 11.61 11.18
CA ILE A 196 9.89 11.22 10.01
C ILE A 196 8.62 12.07 9.87
N THR A 197 8.18 12.29 8.64
CA THR A 197 6.92 13.01 8.36
C THR A 197 5.72 12.13 8.64
N MET A 198 4.68 12.66 9.29
CA MET A 198 3.40 11.96 9.49
C MET A 198 2.21 12.83 9.11
N TYR A 199 1.27 12.27 8.36
CA TYR A 199 -0.01 12.89 8.01
C TYR A 199 -1.21 12.13 8.57
N PHE A 200 -2.20 12.88 9.04
CA PHE A 200 -3.54 12.39 9.36
C PHE A 200 -4.55 12.77 8.28
N THR A 201 -5.35 11.79 7.85
CA THR A 201 -6.36 11.96 6.79
C THR A 201 -7.77 12.15 7.35
N GLY A 202 -8.09 11.59 8.52
CA GLY A 202 -9.47 11.51 9.01
C GLY A 202 -10.38 10.55 8.24
N ALA A 203 -9.88 9.88 7.20
CA ALA A 203 -10.62 8.89 6.40
C ALA A 203 -10.06 7.48 6.63
N ARG A 204 -10.90 6.44 6.59
CA ARG A 204 -10.49 5.04 6.87
C ARG A 204 -11.00 4.10 5.77
N HIS A 205 -10.12 3.24 5.26
CA HIS A 205 -10.42 2.33 4.13
C HIS A 205 -10.25 0.85 4.49
N PHE A 206 -11.14 0.34 5.34
CA PHE A 206 -11.13 -1.10 5.66
C PHE A 206 -11.73 -1.96 4.54
N PHE A 207 -11.07 -3.08 4.25
CA PHE A 207 -11.51 -4.03 3.23
C PHE A 207 -11.36 -5.47 3.69
N HIS A 208 -12.48 -6.21 3.69
CA HIS A 208 -12.55 -7.63 4.07
C HIS A 208 -12.82 -8.51 2.85
#